data_AF-A0A8B3RYM1-F1
#
_entry.id   AF-A0A8B3RYM1-F1
#
_cell.length_a   1.000
_cell.length_b   1.000
_cell.length_c   1.000
_cell.angle_alpha   90.00
_cell.angle_beta   90.00
_cell.angle_gamma   90.00
#
_symmetry.space_group_name_H-M   'P 1'
#
loop_
_entity.id
_entity.type
_entity.pdbx_description
1 polymer ?
#
loop_
_entity_poly.entity_id
_entity_poly.type
_entity_poly.pdbx_seq_one_letter_code
_entity_poly.pdbx_strand_id
1 'polypeptide(L)' 'MKTIIQIHKEGKYFVAVDMTTNVADQGLTEEEAIKNLKKGLEEHYQILTELAPKDYKFFYLSRLSHHLVLD' A
#
# COMPACT_ATOMS: atom_id res chain seq x y z
N MET A 1 7.53 6.67 8.01
CA MET A 1 7.21 5.49 8.84
C MET A 1 7.51 4.25 8.00
N LYS A 2 8.20 3.23 8.51
CA LYS A 2 8.45 2.00 7.74
C LYS A 2 7.17 1.15 7.74
N THR A 3 6.68 0.74 6.57
CA THR A 3 5.64 -0.29 6.45
C THR A 3 6.25 -1.66 6.77
N ILE A 4 5.46 -2.55 7.36
CA ILE A 4 5.80 -3.96 7.51
C ILE A 4 5.00 -4.70 6.45
N ILE A 5 5.68 -5.18 5.42
CA ILE A 5 5.08 -5.98 4.36
C ILE A 5 5.27 -7.45 4.71
N GLN A 6 4.15 -8.18 4.82
CA GLN A 6 4.16 -9.64 4.88
C GLN A 6 3.92 -10.20 3.48
N ILE A 7 4.70 -11.21 3.11
CA ILE A 7 4.52 -11.92 1.84
C ILE A 7 4.26 -13.38 2.15
N HIS A 8 3.23 -13.94 1.50
CA HIS A 8 2.95 -15.37 1.55
C HIS A 8 2.47 -15.86 0.18
N LYS A 9 2.51 -17.18 -0.02
CA LYS A 9 2.13 -17.80 -1.29
C LYS A 9 0.73 -18.42 -1.19
N GLU A 10 -0.12 -18.09 -2.15
CA GLU A 10 -1.47 -18.65 -2.31
C GLU A 10 -1.62 -19.26 -3.71
N GLY A 11 -1.54 -20.59 -3.79
CA GLY A 11 -1.54 -21.30 -5.06
C GLY A 11 -0.37 -20.89 -5.97
N LYS A 12 -0.69 -20.26 -7.11
CA LYS A 12 0.30 -19.76 -8.08
C LYS A 12 0.72 -18.31 -7.85
N TYR A 13 0.10 -17.62 -6.89
CA TYR A 13 0.32 -16.21 -6.63
C TYR A 13 1.13 -16.00 -5.36
N PHE A 14 1.88 -14.91 -5.32
CA PHE A 14 2.42 -14.30 -4.12
C PHE A 14 1.49 -13.15 -3.73
N VAL A 15 1.17 -13.06 -2.44
CA VAL A 15 0.32 -12.01 -1.88
C VAL A 15 1.18 -11.17 -0.94
N ALA A 16 1.25 -9.87 -1.18
CA ALA A 16 1.93 -8.91 -0.33
C ALA A 16 0.89 -8.09 0.43
N VAL A 17 1.04 -7.96 1.74
CA VAL A 17 0.11 -7.26 2.64
C VAL A 17 0.87 -6.22 3.45
N ASP A 18 0.44 -4.96 3.40
CA ASP A 18 0.88 -3.95 4.37
C ASP A 18 0.10 -4.14 5.68
N MET A 19 0.79 -4.59 6.72
CA MET A 19 0.18 -4.88 8.02
C MET A 19 -0.34 -3.62 8.75
N THR A 20 0.01 -2.43 8.26
CA THR A 20 -0.47 -1.15 8.83
C THR A 20 -1.87 -0.80 8.34
N THR A 21 -2.14 -1.04 7.05
CA THR A 21 -3.39 -0.64 6.38
C THR A 21 -4.30 -1.83 6.06
N ASN A 22 -3.76 -3.05 6.10
CA ASN A 22 -4.37 -4.27 5.56
C ASN A 22 -4.67 -4.20 4.06
N VAL A 23 -4.03 -3.28 3.32
CA VAL A 23 -4.05 -3.32 1.85
C VAL A 23 -3.22 -4.53 1.42
N ALA A 24 -3.77 -5.30 0.51
CA ALA A 24 -3.14 -6.46 -0.07
C ALA A 24 -3.23 -6.41 -1.60
N ASP A 25 -2.18 -6.88 -2.25
CA ASP A 25 -2.18 -7.12 -3.69
C ASP A 25 -1.33 -8.36 -4.01
N GLN A 26 -1.47 -8.88 -5.22
CA GLN A 26 -0.88 -10.15 -5.63
C GLN A 26 -0.08 -10.04 -6.93
N GLY A 27 0.84 -10.98 -7.13
CA GLY A 27 1.66 -11.12 -8.34
C GLY A 27 2.06 -12.57 -8.58
N LEU A 28 2.59 -12.87 -9.77
CA LEU A 28 3.17 -14.18 -10.08
C LEU A 28 4.57 -14.35 -9.50
N THR A 29 5.24 -13.24 -9.14
CA THR A 29 6.48 -13.22 -8.36
C THR A 29 6.32 -12.35 -7.11
N GLU A 30 7.25 -12.47 -6.16
CA GLU A 30 7.30 -11.60 -4.99
C GLU A 30 7.49 -10.13 -5.38
N GLU A 31 8.36 -9.83 -6.35
CA GLU A 31 8.56 -8.45 -6.82
C GLU A 31 7.30 -7.88 -7.46
N GLU A 32 6.57 -8.68 -8.23
CA GLU A 32 5.30 -8.25 -8.82
C GLU A 32 4.25 -7.96 -7.75
N ALA A 33 4.12 -8.83 -6.74
CA ALA A 33 3.20 -8.61 -5.63
C ALA A 33 3.51 -7.32 -4.86
N ILE A 34 4.79 -7.06 -4.57
CA ILE A 34 5.23 -5.81 -3.92
C ILE A 34 4.94 -4.60 -4.81
N LYS A 35 5.23 -4.68 -6.12
CA LYS A 35 4.97 -3.59 -7.06
C LYS A 35 3.48 -3.24 -7.14
N ASN A 36 2.63 -4.26 -7.20
CA ASN A 36 1.18 -4.06 -7.23
C ASN A 36 0.68 -3.50 -5.90
N LEU A 37 1.18 -4.01 -4.76
CA LEU A 37 0.87 -3.48 -3.43
C LEU A 37 1.20 -1.98 -3.31
N LYS A 38 2.37 -1.54 -3.81
CA LYS A 38 2.74 -0.11 -3.81
C LYS A 38 1.70 0.74 -4.55
N LYS A 39 1.23 0.28 -5.70
CA LYS A 39 0.17 0.96 -6.47
C LYS A 39 -1.16 0.96 -5.71
N GLY A 40 -1.55 -0.17 -5.14
CA GLY A 40 -2.78 -0.27 -4.32
C GLY A 40 -2.75 0.66 -3.10
N LEU A 41 -1.59 0.81 -2.45
CA LEU A 41 -1.40 1.77 -1.34
C LEU A 41 -1.54 3.22 -1.80
N GLU A 42 -1.00 3.56 -2.98
CA GLU A 42 -1.15 4.89 -3.56
C GLU A 42 -2.63 5.24 -3.76
N GLU A 43 -3.37 4.36 -4.43
CA GLU A 43 -4.81 4.51 -4.69
C GLU A 43 -5.61 4.57 -3.37
N HIS A 44 -5.28 3.70 -2.41
CA HIS A 44 -5.89 3.69 -1.08
C HIS A 44 -5.76 5.04 -0.37
N TYR A 45 -4.56 5.63 -0.34
CA TYR A 45 -4.35 6.92 0.32
C TYR A 45 -4.94 8.11 -0.45
N GLN A 46 -4.98 8.05 -1.79
CA GLN A 46 -5.70 9.05 -2.59
C GLN A 46 -7.19 9.07 -2.23
N ILE A 47 -7.85 7.90 -2.21
CA ILE A 47 -9.26 7.77 -1.83
C ILE A 47 -9.50 8.27 -0.39
N LEU A 48 -8.65 7.89 0.57
CA LEU A 48 -8.78 8.36 1.95
C LEU A 48 -8.60 9.89 2.06
N THR A 49 -7.73 10.49 1.23
CA THR A 49 -7.55 11.95 1.18
C THR A 49 -8.79 12.65 0.63
N GLU A 50 -9.46 12.07 -0.37
CA GLU A 50 -10.70 12.61 -0.94
C GLU A 50 -11.85 12.56 0.07
N LEU A 51 -11.97 11.46 0.80
CA LEU A 51 -13.03 11.23 1.79
C LEU A 51 -12.78 11.91 3.14
N ALA A 52 -11.54 12.25 3.46
CA ALA A 52 -11.18 12.81 4.76
C ALA A 52 -11.78 14.21 4.99
N PRO A 53 -12.26 14.48 6.23
CA PRO A 53 -12.51 15.86 6.68
C PRO A 53 -11.23 16.69 6.53
N LYS A 54 -11.37 18.01 6.31
CA LYS A 54 -10.24 18.92 6.05
C LYS A 54 -9.06 18.72 7.01
N ASP A 55 -9.35 18.52 8.29
CA ASP A 55 -8.34 18.41 9.36
C ASP A 55 -7.52 17.11 9.29
N TYR A 56 -8.04 16.08 8.59
CA TYR A 56 -7.39 14.77 8.45
C TYR A 56 -6.71 14.58 7.09
N LYS A 57 -6.90 15.49 6.12
CA LYS A 57 -6.27 15.37 4.80
C LYS A 57 -4.75 15.36 4.85
N PHE A 58 -4.16 16.17 5.73
CA PHE A 58 -2.71 16.24 5.88
C PHE A 58 -2.10 14.89 6.28
N PHE A 59 -2.79 14.12 7.11
CA PHE A 59 -2.32 12.81 7.56
C PHE A 59 -2.20 11.82 6.40
N TYR A 60 -3.23 11.72 5.55
CA TYR A 60 -3.20 10.82 4.39
C TYR A 60 -2.24 11.28 3.30
N LEU A 61 -2.15 12.59 3.04
CA LEU A 61 -1.16 13.16 2.12
C LEU A 61 0.27 12.86 2.55
N SER A 62 0.56 12.92 3.85
CA SER A 62 1.88 12.58 4.38
C SER A 62 2.23 11.10 4.18
N ARG A 63 1.23 10.21 4.19
CA ARG A 63 1.45 8.77 3.95
C ARG A 63 1.63 8.44 2.47
N LEU A 64 0.90 9.11 1.59
CA LEU A 64 1.04 8.99 0.14
C LEU A 64 2.47 9.33 -0.30
N SER A 65 3.01 10.46 0.18
CA SER A 65 4.37 10.89 -0.15
C SER A 65 5.46 9.95 0.38
N HIS A 66 5.26 9.29 1.53
CA HIS A 66 6.24 8.33 2.06
C HIS A 66 6.30 7.00 1.29
N HIS A 67 5.20 6.55 0.70
CA HIS A 67 5.17 5.29 -0.07
C HIS A 67 5.66 5.49 -1.51
N LEU A 68 5.49 6.69 -2.06
CA LEU A 68 6.02 7.11 -3.37
C LEU A 68 7.53 7.36 -3.38
N VAL A 69 8.18 7.50 -2.22
CA VAL A 69 9.64 7.74 -2.08
C VAL A 69 10.41 6.46 -1.76
N LEU A 70 9.75 5.30 -1.80
CA LEU A 70 10.43 3.99 -1.75
C LEU A 70 10.89 3.60 -3.16
N ASP A 71 11.80 4.39 -3.71
CA ASP A 71 12.72 4.04 -4.80
C ASP A 71 14.04 3.54 -4.22
#